data_AF-A0A523MND8-F1
#
_entry.id   AF-A0A523MND8-F1
#
_cell.length_a   1.000
_cell.length_b   1.000
_cell.length_c   1.000
_cell.angle_alpha   90.00
_cell.angle_beta   90.00
_cell.angle_gamma   90.00
#
_symmetry.space_group_name_H-M   'P 1'
#
loop_
_entity.id
_entity.type
_entity.pdbx_description
1 polymer ?
#
loop_
_entity_poly.entity_id
_entity_poly.type
_entity_poly.pdbx_seq_one_letter_code
_entity_poly.pdbx_strand_id
1 'polypeptide(L)'
;MASVPARPGQSTTAEDTLARKSRDENIVSGGHLVAAALKNEGVDTIFTLCGGHIIDIYDGCIDNDIRIIDVRHEQTAAHAADGYARQTGGLGCVVTTAGP
;
A
#
# COMPACT_ATOMS: atom_id res chain seq x y z
N MET A 1 36.56 -12.17 2.17
CA MET A 1 35.38 -13.05 2.34
C MET A 1 34.77 -13.24 0.96
N ALA A 2 34.99 -14.41 0.34
CA ALA A 2 34.41 -14.71 -0.96
C ALA A 2 32.93 -15.07 -0.78
N SER A 3 32.03 -14.45 -1.53
CA SER A 3 30.61 -14.82 -1.55
C SER A 3 30.49 -16.24 -2.10
N VAL A 4 29.80 -17.09 -1.34
CA VAL A 4 29.48 -18.45 -1.79
C VAL A 4 28.51 -18.32 -2.97
N PRO A 5 28.81 -18.90 -4.15
CA PRO A 5 27.90 -18.83 -5.28
C PRO A 5 26.62 -19.59 -4.97
N ALA A 6 25.47 -19.01 -5.33
CA ALA A 6 24.15 -19.60 -5.12
C ALA A 6 24.03 -20.96 -5.82
N ARG A 7 23.38 -21.93 -5.16
CA ARG A 7 23.05 -23.22 -5.78
C ARG A 7 22.02 -22.98 -6.91
N PRO A 8 22.15 -23.63 -8.07
CA PRO A 8 21.16 -23.54 -9.14
C PRO A 8 19.79 -23.95 -8.61
N GLY A 9 18.83 -23.01 -8.62
CA GLY A 9 17.46 -23.19 -8.13
C GLY A 9 17.14 -22.59 -6.75
N GLN A 10 18.07 -21.92 -6.06
CA GLN A 10 17.77 -21.17 -4.83
C GLN A 10 17.67 -19.67 -5.12
N SER A 11 16.48 -19.10 -5.00
CA SER A 11 16.30 -17.65 -4.92
C SER A 11 16.95 -17.12 -3.65
N THR A 12 17.55 -15.95 -3.72
CA THR A 12 18.04 -15.25 -2.53
C THR A 12 16.89 -14.50 -1.86
N THR A 13 16.99 -14.30 -0.54
CA THR A 13 16.00 -13.47 0.19
C THR A 13 15.86 -12.07 -0.41
N ALA A 14 16.94 -11.51 -0.94
CA ALA A 14 16.92 -10.22 -1.63
C ALA A 14 16.11 -10.29 -2.94
N GLU A 15 16.30 -11.34 -3.74
CA GLU A 15 15.53 -11.55 -4.97
C GLU A 15 14.05 -11.80 -4.68
N ASP A 16 13.72 -12.60 -3.66
CA ASP A 16 12.33 -12.87 -3.27
C ASP A 16 11.61 -11.63 -2.71
N THR A 17 12.35 -10.76 -2.02
CA THR A 17 11.80 -9.50 -1.46
C THR A 17 11.54 -8.47 -2.57
N LEU A 18 12.39 -8.45 -3.61
CA LEU A 18 12.28 -7.51 -4.73
C LEU A 18 11.41 -8.06 -5.87
N ALA A 19 11.15 -9.37 -5.89
CA ALA A 19 10.23 -9.97 -6.84
C ALA A 19 8.84 -9.40 -6.59
N ARG A 20 8.24 -8.81 -7.64
CA ARG A 20 6.80 -8.53 -7.60
C ARG A 20 6.09 -9.83 -7.25
N LYS A 21 5.29 -9.79 -6.19
CA LYS A 21 4.39 -10.89 -5.81
C LYS A 21 3.65 -11.33 -7.06
N SER A 22 3.84 -12.58 -7.47
CA SER A 22 3.28 -13.13 -8.70
C SER A 22 1.78 -12.80 -8.79
N ARG A 23 1.38 -12.03 -9.80
CA ARG A 23 -0.03 -11.84 -10.16
C ARG A 23 -0.49 -13.10 -10.88
N ASP A 24 -0.94 -14.10 -10.13
CA ASP A 24 -1.78 -15.13 -10.72
C ASP A 24 -3.05 -14.44 -11.24
N GLU A 25 -3.29 -14.46 -12.56
CA GLU A 25 -4.45 -13.82 -13.18
C GLU A 25 -5.77 -14.37 -12.62
N ASN A 26 -5.75 -15.54 -12.00
CA ASN A 26 -6.90 -16.16 -11.35
C ASN A 26 -7.06 -15.79 -9.86
N ILE A 27 -6.10 -15.08 -9.26
CA ILE A 27 -6.14 -14.67 -7.85
C ILE A 27 -6.21 -13.14 -7.77
N VAL A 28 -7.36 -12.65 -7.32
CA VAL A 28 -7.57 -11.22 -7.10
C VAL A 28 -7.06 -10.84 -5.71
N SER A 29 -6.12 -9.88 -5.65
CA SER A 29 -5.67 -9.32 -4.37
C SER A 29 -6.78 -8.52 -3.70
N GLY A 30 -7.07 -8.83 -2.42
CA GLY A 30 -8.01 -8.06 -1.62
C GLY A 30 -7.61 -6.59 -1.48
N GLY A 31 -6.31 -6.29 -1.43
CA GLY A 31 -5.82 -4.92 -1.35
C GLY A 31 -6.14 -4.10 -2.62
N HIS A 32 -6.03 -4.72 -3.79
CA HIS A 32 -6.42 -4.08 -5.05
C HIS A 32 -7.93 -3.87 -5.15
N LEU A 33 -8.73 -4.82 -4.65
CA LEU A 33 -10.19 -4.66 -4.57
C LEU A 33 -10.58 -3.48 -3.66
N VAL A 34 -9.88 -3.32 -2.52
CA VAL A 34 -10.06 -2.15 -1.64
C VAL A 34 -9.74 -0.86 -2.39
N ALA A 35 -8.60 -0.78 -3.08
CA ALA A 35 -8.23 0.43 -3.81
C ALA A 35 -9.22 0.78 -4.94
N ALA A 36 -9.69 -0.22 -5.69
CA ALA A 36 -10.71 -0.03 -6.71
C ALA A 36 -12.04 0.47 -6.10
N ALA A 37 -12.44 -0.08 -4.95
CA ALA A 37 -13.62 0.39 -4.22
C ALA A 37 -13.45 1.85 -3.75
N LEU A 38 -12.30 2.20 -3.16
CA LEU A 38 -11.99 3.57 -2.74
C LEU A 38 -12.07 4.55 -3.91
N LYS A 39 -11.51 4.17 -5.08
CA LYS A 39 -11.57 5.00 -6.28
C LYS A 39 -13.01 5.24 -6.74
N ASN A 40 -13.85 4.19 -6.72
CA ASN A 40 -15.25 4.28 -7.11
C ASN A 40 -16.07 5.17 -6.17
N GLU A 41 -15.71 5.23 -4.88
CA GLU A 41 -16.30 6.16 -3.90
C GLU A 41 -15.75 7.59 -4.03
N GLY A 42 -14.83 7.85 -4.97
CA GLY A 42 -14.28 9.18 -5.23
C GLY A 42 -13.09 9.55 -4.34
N VAL A 43 -12.44 8.58 -3.68
CA VAL A 43 -11.18 8.82 -2.96
C VAL A 43 -10.07 9.05 -3.98
N ASP A 44 -9.40 10.20 -3.88
CA ASP A 44 -8.25 10.56 -4.70
C ASP A 44 -6.91 10.51 -3.92
N THR A 45 -6.97 10.49 -2.59
CA THR A 45 -5.81 10.59 -1.70
C THR A 45 -6.04 9.74 -0.44
N ILE A 46 -5.04 8.94 -0.07
CA ILE A 46 -4.97 8.26 1.22
C ILE A 46 -3.85 8.85 2.09
N PHE A 47 -4.11 8.92 3.39
CA PHE A 47 -3.14 9.25 4.43
C PHE A 47 -2.83 8.01 5.25
N THR A 48 -1.55 7.68 5.41
CA THR A 48 -1.18 6.32 5.88
C THR A 48 0.14 6.32 6.63
N LEU A 49 0.33 5.32 7.49
CA LEU A 49 1.66 4.91 7.96
C LEU A 49 1.92 3.53 7.36
N CYS A 50 3.01 3.40 6.61
CA CYS A 50 3.33 2.14 5.95
C CYS A 50 3.43 0.95 6.93
N GLY A 51 2.88 -0.20 6.54
CA GLY A 51 3.01 -1.45 7.27
C GLY A 51 2.81 -2.66 6.37
N GLY A 52 3.46 -3.77 6.69
CA GLY A 52 3.50 -4.96 5.82
C GLY A 52 2.12 -5.54 5.48
N HIS A 53 1.14 -5.44 6.39
CA HIS A 53 -0.20 -5.99 6.17
C HIS A 53 -1.05 -5.21 5.15
N ILE A 54 -0.68 -3.96 4.84
CA ILE A 54 -1.46 -3.09 3.95
C ILE A 54 -0.76 -2.79 2.61
N ILE A 55 0.37 -3.43 2.33
CA ILE A 55 1.17 -3.12 1.14
C ILE A 55 0.41 -3.40 -0.16
N ASP A 56 -0.41 -4.46 -0.19
CA ASP A 56 -1.22 -4.80 -1.36
C ASP A 56 -2.31 -3.72 -1.65
N ILE A 57 -2.67 -2.87 -0.68
CA ILE A 57 -3.56 -1.70 -0.88
C ILE A 57 -2.79 -0.56 -1.56
N TYR A 58 -1.51 -0.36 -1.21
CA TYR A 58 -0.67 0.66 -1.84
C TYR A 58 -0.50 0.38 -3.33
N ASP A 59 -0.20 -0.87 -3.68
CA ASP A 59 -0.09 -1.30 -5.08
C ASP A 59 -1.40 -1.02 -5.83
N GLY A 60 -2.54 -1.36 -5.23
CA GLY A 60 -3.85 -1.04 -5.78
C GLY A 60 -4.10 0.46 -5.93
N CYS A 61 -3.68 1.28 -4.98
CA CYS A 61 -3.81 2.73 -5.04
C CYS A 61 -2.97 3.34 -6.17
N ILE A 62 -1.75 2.85 -6.38
CA ILE A 62 -0.89 3.24 -7.50
C ILE A 62 -1.59 2.94 -8.83
N ASP A 63 -2.16 1.73 -8.97
CA ASP A 63 -2.87 1.32 -10.18
C ASP A 63 -4.16 2.11 -10.47
N ASN A 64 -4.77 2.72 -9.44
CA ASN A 64 -6.02 3.49 -9.54
C ASN A 64 -5.82 5.01 -9.49
N ASP A 65 -4.57 5.48 -9.62
CA ASP A 65 -4.20 6.90 -9.50
C ASP A 65 -4.74 7.54 -8.20
N ILE A 66 -4.63 6.82 -7.09
CA ILE A 66 -4.89 7.33 -5.74
C ILE A 66 -3.57 7.76 -5.14
N ARG A 67 -3.46 9.04 -4.80
CA ARG A 67 -2.26 9.61 -4.18
C ARG A 67 -2.04 9.01 -2.79
N ILE A 68 -0.79 8.64 -2.49
CA ILE A 68 -0.40 8.10 -1.19
C ILE A 68 0.41 9.14 -0.42
N ILE A 69 -0.03 9.50 0.78
CA ILE A 69 0.69 10.38 1.71
C ILE A 69 1.08 9.56 2.94
N ASP A 70 2.35 9.17 2.99
CA ASP A 70 2.93 8.42 4.11
C ASP A 70 3.43 9.37 5.21
N VAL A 71 2.97 9.16 6.44
CA VAL A 71 3.31 9.97 7.62
C VAL A 71 4.24 9.21 8.57
N ARG A 72 4.51 9.75 9.75
CA ARG A 72 5.38 9.12 10.76
C ARG A 72 4.65 8.71 12.04
N HIS A 73 3.34 8.94 12.07
CA HIS A 73 2.48 8.60 13.19
C HIS A 73 1.03 8.54 12.70
N GLU A 74 0.27 7.54 13.11
CA GLU A 74 -1.10 7.27 12.67
C GLU A 74 -2.03 8.43 13.02
N GLN A 75 -1.87 9.02 14.21
CA GLN A 75 -2.57 10.25 14.58
C GLN A 75 -2.35 11.40 13.57
N THR A 76 -1.15 11.53 12.99
CA THR A 76 -0.90 12.52 11.93
C THR A 76 -1.69 12.19 10.67
N ALA A 77 -1.82 10.91 10.30
CA ALA A 77 -2.65 10.49 9.17
C ALA A 77 -4.12 10.86 9.41
N ALA A 78 -4.65 10.59 10.60
CA ALA A 78 -6.01 10.93 10.98
C ALA A 78 -6.28 12.44 10.93
N HIS A 79 -5.40 13.27 11.51
CA HIS A 79 -5.54 14.72 11.46
C HIS A 79 -5.42 15.27 10.03
N ALA A 80 -4.53 14.72 9.21
CA ALA A 80 -4.36 15.14 7.82
C ALA A 80 -5.60 14.80 6.97
N ALA A 81 -6.18 13.60 7.16
CA ALA A 81 -7.41 13.20 6.48
C ALA A 81 -8.62 14.07 6.88
N ASP A 82 -8.77 14.39 8.18
CA ASP A 82 -9.82 15.30 8.66
C ASP A 82 -9.65 16.72 8.07
N GLY A 83 -8.42 17.24 8.08
CA GLY A 83 -8.10 18.53 7.45
C GLY A 83 -8.37 18.54 5.95
N TYR A 84 -8.00 17.47 5.24
CA TYR A 84 -8.26 17.30 3.82
C TYR A 84 -9.75 17.37 3.51
N ALA A 85 -10.56 16.57 4.20
CA ALA A 85 -12.01 16.51 3.99
C ALA A 85 -12.68 17.88 4.20
N ARG A 86 -12.29 18.60 5.26
CA ARG A 86 -12.83 19.94 5.56
C ARG A 86 -12.44 20.99 4.52
N GLN A 87 -11.21 20.91 4.00
CA GLN A 87 -10.67 21.91 3.10
C GLN A 87 -11.14 21.71 1.65
N THR A 88 -11.32 20.45 1.22
CA THR A 88 -11.67 20.12 -0.17
C THR A 88 -13.15 19.82 -0.35
N GLY A 89 -13.86 19.42 0.72
CA GLY A 89 -15.20 18.85 0.64
C GLY A 89 -15.21 17.41 0.13
N GLY A 90 -14.05 16.81 -0.14
CA GLY A 90 -13.88 15.42 -0.56
C GLY A 90 -13.78 14.46 0.64
N LEU A 91 -13.57 13.17 0.33
CA LEU A 91 -13.41 12.14 1.35
C LEU A 91 -11.99 12.14 1.92
N GLY A 92 -11.86 12.30 3.25
CA GLY A 92 -10.63 12.04 3.97
C GLY A 92 -10.48 10.54 4.24
N CYS A 93 -9.47 9.89 3.66
CA CYS A 93 -9.25 8.45 3.80
C CYS A 93 -7.96 8.14 4.55
N VAL A 94 -8.06 7.31 5.60
CA VAL A 94 -6.92 6.80 6.37
C VAL A 94 -6.78 5.31 6.11
N VAL A 95 -5.56 4.86 5.81
CA VAL A 95 -5.20 3.43 5.72
C VAL A 95 -4.05 3.18 6.69
N THR A 96 -4.19 2.22 7.60
CA THR A 96 -3.12 1.85 8.56
C THR A 96 -3.08 0.35 8.76
N THR A 97 -1.92 -0.16 9.19
CA THR A 97 -1.73 -1.58 9.48
C THR A 97 -2.42 -1.99 10.78
N ALA A 98 -2.59 -3.29 10.99
CA ALA A 98 -2.96 -3.84 12.28
C ALA A 98 -1.80 -3.69 13.28
N GLY A 99 -2.12 -3.29 14.52
CA GLY A 99 -1.15 -2.99 15.57
C GLY A 99 -0.84 -1.48 15.70
N PRO A 100 -0.05 -1.08 16.71
CA PRO A 100 0.58 0.22 16.78
C PRO A 100 1.93 0.26 16.02
#